data_AF-A0A2E7H1T6-F1
#
_entry.id   AF-A0A2E7H1T6-F1
#
_cell.length_a   1.000
_cell.length_b   1.000
_cell.length_c   1.000
_cell.angle_alpha   90.00
_cell.angle_beta   90.00
_cell.angle_gamma   90.00
#
_symmetry.space_group_name_H-M   'P 1'
#
loop_
_entity.id
_entity.type
_entity.pdbx_description
1 polymer ?
#
loop_
_entity_poly.entity_id
_entity_poly.type
_entity_poly.pdbx_seq_one_letter_code
_entity_poly.pdbx_strand_id
1 'polypeptide(L)'
;MACCGTTTTRSSSVLVARSSRMQTGHESSSQFLRHEPCPSCGSKDNLARYSDGHAWCFGCGYHENGDGAVAVQEQTKDARFVDGEVAPITKRKLSEETCAKYGYRVGEYRGRACQIAAYRGADGKLTGQKIRFPDKQFMTVGVLQGLFGEHLFRDGGKM
;
A
#
# COMPACT_ATOMS: atom_id res chain seq x y z
N MET A 1 14.42 -40.34 -77.82
CA MET A 1 14.00 -41.76 -77.70
C MET A 1 14.54 -42.25 -76.36
N ALA A 2 13.66 -42.77 -75.47
CA ALA A 2 13.94 -43.35 -74.14
C ALA A 2 14.41 -42.34 -73.05
N CYS A 3 14.03 -42.40 -71.77
CA CYS A 3 13.15 -43.31 -71.03
C CYS A 3 12.67 -42.66 -69.71
N CYS A 4 11.56 -43.20 -69.21
CA CYS A 4 10.86 -42.95 -67.96
C CYS A 4 11.68 -43.31 -66.69
N GLY A 5 11.35 -42.72 -65.54
CA GLY A 5 11.85 -43.17 -64.24
C GLY A 5 11.47 -42.27 -63.05
N THR A 6 10.31 -42.52 -62.46
CA THR A 6 9.88 -42.03 -61.13
C THR A 6 10.61 -42.77 -60.00
N THR A 7 11.15 -42.06 -59.01
CA THR A 7 11.29 -42.58 -57.63
C THR A 7 11.28 -41.47 -56.59
N THR A 8 10.34 -41.62 -55.65
CA THR A 8 10.16 -40.90 -54.40
C THR A 8 11.18 -41.36 -53.36
N THR A 9 11.91 -40.44 -52.73
CA THR A 9 12.37 -40.61 -51.34
C THR A 9 12.57 -39.26 -50.66
N ARG A 10 11.76 -38.97 -49.64
CA ARG A 10 11.77 -37.73 -48.85
C ARG A 10 13.07 -37.62 -48.05
N SER A 11 13.74 -36.49 -48.23
CA SER A 11 14.88 -36.02 -47.45
C SER A 11 14.48 -35.78 -45.99
N SER A 12 15.05 -36.56 -45.08
CA SER A 12 15.06 -36.25 -43.65
C SER A 12 16.22 -35.30 -43.38
N SER A 13 15.93 -34.00 -43.38
CA SER A 13 16.83 -32.95 -42.91
C SER A 13 16.34 -32.45 -41.56
N VAL A 14 17.15 -32.72 -40.55
CA VAL A 14 17.00 -32.22 -39.19
C VAL A 14 17.17 -30.70 -39.22
N LEU A 15 16.11 -29.96 -38.90
CA LEU A 15 16.18 -28.52 -38.64
C LEU A 15 15.90 -28.27 -37.16
N VAL A 16 16.98 -27.98 -36.46
CA VAL A 16 17.00 -27.42 -35.11
C VAL A 16 16.69 -25.91 -35.19
N ALA A 17 16.09 -25.40 -34.11
CA ALA A 17 15.78 -24.00 -33.81
C ALA A 17 14.48 -23.47 -34.47
N ARG A 18 13.56 -22.85 -33.74
CA ARG A 18 13.80 -21.80 -32.75
C ARG A 18 12.83 -21.92 -31.57
N SER A 19 13.41 -21.91 -30.37
CA SER A 19 12.72 -21.62 -29.12
C SER A 19 11.96 -20.30 -29.27
N SER A 20 10.63 -20.36 -29.29
CA SER A 20 9.81 -19.16 -29.17
C SER A 20 9.93 -18.67 -27.73
N ARG A 21 10.83 -17.70 -27.59
CA ARG A 21 10.99 -16.75 -26.48
C ARG A 21 9.71 -16.69 -25.62
N MET A 22 9.73 -17.37 -24.47
CA MET A 22 8.79 -17.12 -23.38
C MET A 22 8.85 -15.62 -23.09
N GLN A 23 7.76 -14.91 -23.36
CA GLN A 23 7.64 -13.51 -23.01
C GLN A 23 7.67 -13.43 -21.49
N THR A 24 8.65 -12.66 -21.01
CA THR A 24 8.87 -12.29 -19.63
C THR A 24 7.57 -11.83 -18.99
N GLY A 25 7.16 -12.50 -17.91
CA GLY A 25 6.08 -12.01 -17.05
C GLY A 25 6.44 -10.62 -16.56
N HIS A 26 5.68 -9.63 -17.01
CA HIS A 26 5.70 -8.31 -16.42
C HIS A 26 4.99 -8.46 -15.06
N GLU A 27 5.74 -8.41 -13.96
CA GLU A 27 5.15 -8.28 -12.62
C GLU A 27 4.57 -6.85 -12.52
N SER A 28 3.37 -6.67 -13.06
CA SER A 28 2.57 -5.47 -12.86
C SER A 28 2.01 -5.56 -11.44
N SER A 29 2.73 -4.96 -10.48
CA SER A 29 2.32 -4.83 -9.09
C SER A 29 1.17 -3.84 -8.94
N SER A 30 0.00 -4.17 -9.51
CA SER A 30 -1.21 -3.37 -9.37
C SER A 30 -1.90 -3.66 -8.05
N GLN A 31 -2.15 -2.59 -7.30
CA GLN A 31 -2.76 -2.67 -5.97
C GLN A 31 -4.29 -2.65 -6.10
N PHE A 32 -4.94 -3.49 -5.32
CA PHE A 32 -6.39 -3.47 -5.20
C PHE A 32 -6.86 -2.14 -4.59
N LEU A 33 -7.83 -1.49 -5.23
CA LEU A 33 -8.42 -0.24 -4.75
C LEU A 33 -9.75 -0.47 -4.03
N ARG A 34 -10.73 -1.06 -4.72
CA ARG A 34 -12.09 -1.24 -4.21
C ARG A 34 -12.91 -2.24 -5.03
N HIS A 35 -14.05 -2.64 -4.46
CA HIS A 35 -15.10 -3.37 -5.16
C HIS A 35 -16.13 -2.44 -5.79
N GLU A 36 -16.65 -2.81 -6.96
CA GLU A 36 -17.64 -2.10 -7.75
C GLU A 36 -18.71 -3.09 -8.29
N PRO A 37 -19.89 -2.61 -8.71
CA PRO A 37 -20.87 -3.45 -9.36
C PRO A 37 -20.40 -3.86 -10.77
N CYS A 38 -20.63 -5.12 -11.14
CA CYS A 38 -20.21 -5.63 -12.44
C CYS A 38 -21.22 -5.26 -13.54
N PRO A 39 -20.79 -4.63 -14.65
CA PRO A 39 -21.69 -4.29 -15.75
C PRO A 39 -22.18 -5.52 -16.53
N SER A 40 -21.43 -6.63 -16.51
CA SER A 40 -21.77 -7.84 -17.27
C SER A 40 -22.79 -8.74 -16.56
N CYS A 41 -22.54 -9.06 -15.28
CA CYS A 41 -23.41 -9.98 -14.53
C CYS A 41 -24.35 -9.28 -13.54
N GLY A 42 -24.30 -7.95 -13.43
CA GLY A 42 -25.16 -7.17 -12.52
C GLY A 42 -24.89 -7.43 -11.03
N SER A 43 -23.79 -8.10 -10.69
CA SER A 43 -23.41 -8.29 -9.29
C SER A 43 -23.10 -6.97 -8.62
N LYS A 44 -23.33 -6.90 -7.31
CA LYS A 44 -23.25 -5.64 -6.55
C LYS A 44 -21.80 -5.25 -6.18
N ASP A 45 -20.94 -6.24 -5.99
CA ASP A 45 -19.62 -6.07 -5.37
C ASP A 45 -18.54 -7.05 -5.87
N ASN A 46 -18.77 -7.82 -6.94
CA ASN A 46 -17.80 -8.81 -7.39
C ASN A 46 -16.71 -8.26 -8.34
N LEU A 47 -16.81 -7.01 -8.79
CA LEU A 47 -15.80 -6.40 -9.67
C LEU A 47 -14.73 -5.71 -8.83
N ALA A 48 -13.50 -6.22 -8.85
CA ALA A 48 -12.34 -5.58 -8.21
C ALA A 48 -11.68 -4.60 -9.17
N ARG A 49 -11.44 -3.36 -8.73
CA ARG A 49 -10.72 -2.31 -9.45
C ARG A 49 -9.30 -2.18 -8.93
N TYR A 50 -8.32 -2.10 -9.82
CA TYR A 50 -6.89 -2.05 -9.49
C TYR A 50 -6.24 -0.71 -9.87
N SER A 51 -5.05 -0.45 -9.33
CA SER A 51 -4.33 0.83 -9.45
C SER A 51 -3.80 1.16 -10.85
N ASP A 52 -3.65 0.17 -11.71
CA ASP A 52 -3.30 0.30 -13.14
C ASP A 52 -4.53 0.54 -14.03
N GLY A 53 -5.72 0.62 -13.43
CA GLY A 53 -6.98 0.87 -14.11
C GLY A 53 -7.69 -0.38 -14.61
N HIS A 54 -7.07 -1.57 -14.49
CA HIS A 54 -7.74 -2.80 -14.88
C HIS A 54 -8.80 -3.20 -13.85
N ALA A 55 -9.80 -3.97 -14.28
CA ALA A 55 -10.83 -4.49 -13.40
C ALA A 55 -11.07 -5.97 -13.67
N TRP A 56 -11.30 -6.76 -12.62
CA TRP A 56 -11.59 -8.20 -12.72
C TRP A 56 -12.82 -8.58 -11.89
N CYS A 57 -13.79 -9.26 -12.51
CA CYS A 57 -14.97 -9.76 -11.84
C CYS A 57 -14.82 -11.22 -11.44
N PHE A 58 -14.82 -11.50 -10.13
CA PHE A 58 -14.71 -12.87 -9.61
C PHE A 58 -15.95 -13.74 -9.86
N GLY A 59 -17.09 -13.13 -10.16
CA GLY A 59 -18.34 -13.87 -10.42
C GLY A 59 -18.48 -14.39 -11.84
N CYS A 60 -18.07 -13.60 -12.84
CA CYS A 60 -18.30 -13.93 -14.26
C CYS A 60 -17.05 -13.86 -15.15
N GLY A 61 -15.89 -13.54 -14.59
CA GLY A 61 -14.65 -13.40 -15.35
C GLY A 61 -14.59 -12.18 -16.27
N TYR A 62 -15.49 -11.20 -16.09
CA TYR A 62 -15.44 -9.94 -16.82
C TYR A 62 -14.15 -9.18 -16.49
N HIS A 63 -13.45 -8.71 -17.52
CA HIS A 63 -12.17 -8.01 -17.41
C HIS A 63 -12.17 -6.73 -18.24
N GLU A 64 -11.76 -5.62 -17.64
CA GLU A 64 -11.48 -4.35 -18.32
C GLU A 64 -9.97 -4.14 -18.36
N ASN A 65 -9.39 -3.88 -19.53
CA ASN A 65 -7.97 -3.54 -19.65
C ASN A 65 -7.75 -2.11 -19.16
N GLY A 66 -6.78 -1.90 -18.28
CA GLY A 66 -6.39 -0.57 -17.81
C GLY A 66 -5.36 0.08 -18.73
N ASP A 67 -5.64 1.29 -19.23
CA ASP A 67 -4.73 2.08 -20.06
C ASP A 67 -3.75 2.96 -19.24
N GLY A 68 -3.27 2.44 -18.11
CA GLY A 68 -2.23 3.08 -17.30
C GLY A 68 -2.72 3.69 -16.00
N ALA A 69 -1.75 3.88 -15.10
CA ALA A 69 -1.89 4.15 -13.68
C ALA A 69 -2.99 5.14 -13.31
N VAL A 70 -3.99 4.67 -12.57
CA VAL A 70 -4.94 5.51 -11.85
C VAL A 70 -4.22 6.01 -10.61
N ALA A 71 -3.89 7.30 -10.58
CA ALA A 71 -3.27 7.93 -9.43
C ALA A 71 -4.18 7.78 -8.20
N VAL A 72 -3.75 6.96 -7.24
CA VAL A 72 -4.39 6.85 -5.92
C VAL A 72 -4.13 8.16 -5.20
N GLN A 73 -5.11 9.06 -5.19
CA GLN A 73 -5.10 10.16 -4.24
C GLN A 73 -5.47 9.56 -2.88
N GLU A 74 -4.46 9.23 -2.07
CA GLU A 74 -4.68 9.05 -0.64
C GLU A 74 -5.32 10.34 -0.14
N GLN A 75 -6.58 10.27 0.28
CA GLN A 75 -7.28 11.39 0.88
C GLN A 75 -6.61 11.70 2.21
N THR A 76 -5.59 12.55 2.18
CA THR A 76 -5.14 13.29 3.35
C THR A 76 -6.30 14.19 3.72
N LYS A 77 -7.17 13.69 4.60
CA LYS A 77 -8.08 14.57 5.34
C LYS A 77 -7.17 15.61 5.97
N ASP A 78 -7.36 16.90 5.67
CA ASP A 78 -6.68 18.04 6.29
C ASP A 78 -6.97 18.04 7.79
N ALA A 79 -6.32 17.12 8.49
CA ALA A 79 -6.55 16.87 9.87
C ALA A 79 -5.67 17.85 10.61
N ARG A 80 -6.27 18.98 11.04
CA ARG A 80 -5.59 19.93 11.94
C ARG A 80 -5.01 19.14 13.10
N PHE A 81 -3.68 19.09 13.16
CA PHE A 81 -2.98 18.41 14.23
C PHE A 81 -3.29 19.12 15.55
N VAL A 82 -3.33 18.33 16.62
CA VAL A 82 -3.63 18.81 17.94
C VAL A 82 -2.33 19.25 18.59
N ASP A 83 -2.32 20.50 19.05
CA ASP A 83 -1.23 21.03 19.84
C ASP A 83 -1.38 20.62 21.31
N GLY A 84 -0.24 20.55 21.99
CA GLY A 84 -0.17 20.16 23.38
C GLY A 84 1.21 20.43 23.94
N GLU A 85 1.32 20.30 25.24
CA GLU A 85 2.52 20.59 26.00
C GLU A 85 3.22 19.28 26.39
N VAL A 86 4.54 19.34 26.54
CA VAL A 86 5.29 18.21 27.10
C VAL A 86 5.11 18.27 28.61
N ALA A 87 4.51 17.24 29.19
CA ALA A 87 4.30 17.15 30.62
C ALA A 87 4.59 15.72 31.10
N PRO A 88 5.12 15.55 32.32
CA PRO A 88 5.38 14.23 32.89
C PRO A 88 4.06 13.48 33.16
N ILE A 89 4.07 12.15 32.98
CA ILE A 89 2.92 11.28 33.24
C ILE A 89 3.23 10.41 34.45
N THR A 90 3.05 10.99 35.64
CA THR A 90 3.37 10.37 36.94
C THR A 90 2.69 9.03 37.15
N LYS A 91 1.40 8.90 36.77
CA LYS A 91 0.63 7.64 36.83
C LYS A 91 1.26 6.48 36.06
N ARG A 92 2.14 6.77 35.09
CA ARG A 92 2.85 5.79 34.26
C ARG A 92 4.35 5.80 34.48
N LYS A 93 4.84 6.59 35.45
CA LYS A 93 6.27 6.76 35.73
C LYS A 93 7.07 7.24 34.50
N LEU A 94 6.48 8.11 33.68
CA LEU A 94 7.16 8.74 32.56
C LEU A 94 7.65 10.12 32.96
N SER A 95 8.95 10.36 32.82
CA SER A 95 9.56 11.67 33.02
C SER A 95 9.23 12.63 31.87
N GLU A 96 9.30 13.93 32.14
CA GLU A 96 9.14 14.95 31.13
C GLU A 96 10.18 14.81 30.01
N GLU A 97 11.43 14.48 30.35
CA GLU A 97 12.50 14.22 29.39
C GLU A 97 12.16 13.06 28.43
N THR A 98 11.56 11.98 28.95
CA THR A 98 11.11 10.86 28.12
C THR A 98 9.99 11.31 27.19
N CYS A 99 9.02 12.05 27.71
CA CYS A 99 7.94 12.61 26.91
C CYS A 99 8.46 13.57 25.83
N ALA A 100 9.43 14.42 26.15
CA ALA A 100 10.10 15.31 25.21
C ALA A 100 10.81 14.52 24.10
N LYS A 101 11.61 13.52 24.48
CA LYS A 101 12.37 12.67 23.54
C LYS A 101 11.48 12.00 22.51
N TYR A 102 10.37 11.42 22.95
CA TYR A 102 9.43 10.70 22.07
C TYR A 102 8.36 11.61 21.45
N GLY A 103 8.35 12.91 21.75
CA GLY A 103 7.30 13.82 21.30
C GLY A 103 5.91 13.45 21.84
N TYR A 104 5.85 12.86 23.03
CA TYR A 104 4.62 12.53 23.73
C TYR A 104 4.14 13.76 24.49
N ARG A 105 2.91 14.21 24.19
CA ARG A 105 2.36 15.47 24.71
C ARG A 105 1.05 15.23 25.44
N VAL A 106 0.68 16.16 26.30
CA VAL A 106 -0.64 16.24 26.92
C VAL A 106 -1.30 17.51 26.41
N GLY A 107 -2.55 17.42 25.99
CA GLY A 107 -3.28 18.55 25.45
C GLY A 107 -4.77 18.35 25.58
N GLU A 108 -5.52 19.16 24.85
CA GLU A 108 -6.97 19.11 24.86
C GLU A 108 -7.50 18.91 23.44
N TYR A 109 -8.41 17.96 23.28
CA TYR A 109 -9.14 17.77 22.03
C TYR A 109 -10.63 17.94 22.29
N ARG A 110 -11.20 19.01 21.73
CA ARG A 110 -12.63 19.34 21.83
C ARG A 110 -13.15 19.38 23.28
N GLY A 111 -12.51 20.10 24.19
CA GLY A 111 -12.96 20.18 25.60
C GLY A 111 -12.48 19.04 26.49
N ARG A 112 -11.78 18.03 25.94
CA ARG A 112 -11.38 16.82 26.68
C ARG A 112 -9.87 16.71 26.76
N ALA A 113 -9.36 16.59 27.99
CA ALA A 113 -7.96 16.28 28.23
C ALA A 113 -7.57 14.97 27.54
N CYS A 114 -6.43 14.98 26.86
CA CYS A 114 -5.97 13.86 26.05
C CYS A 114 -4.45 13.75 26.07
N GLN A 115 -3.98 12.54 25.76
CA GLN A 115 -2.57 12.24 25.56
C GLN A 115 -2.33 12.07 24.06
N ILE A 116 -1.31 12.74 23.54
CA ILE A 116 -1.04 12.86 22.12
C ILE A 116 0.32 12.22 21.84
N ALA A 117 0.32 11.14 21.08
CA ALA A 117 1.53 10.53 20.56
C ALA A 117 1.76 11.02 19.13
N ALA A 118 2.83 11.78 18.92
CA ALA A 118 3.21 12.29 17.60
C ALA A 118 3.95 11.22 16.78
N TYR A 119 3.40 10.87 15.61
CA TYR A 119 4.06 10.00 14.64
C TYR A 119 4.80 10.85 13.62
N ARG A 120 6.04 10.48 13.36
CA ARG A 120 6.92 11.19 12.43
C ARG A 120 7.42 10.21 11.39
N GLY A 121 7.38 10.62 10.13
CA GLY A 121 7.97 9.86 9.03
C GLY A 121 9.50 9.88 9.09
N ALA A 122 10.14 9.21 8.12
CA ALA A 122 11.60 9.15 8.00
C ALA A 122 12.26 10.55 7.93
N ASP A 123 11.55 11.53 7.37
CA ASP A 123 12.00 12.93 7.29
C ASP A 123 11.92 13.69 8.62
N GLY A 124 11.43 13.06 9.70
CA GLY A 124 11.17 13.70 10.99
C GLY A 124 9.94 14.61 11.03
N LYS A 125 9.23 14.75 9.91
CA LYS A 125 7.99 15.53 9.79
C LYS A 125 6.83 14.81 10.46
N LEU A 126 5.94 15.57 11.09
CA LEU A 126 4.72 15.05 11.70
C LEU A 126 3.77 14.56 10.60
N THR A 127 3.49 13.26 10.56
CA THR A 127 2.63 12.61 9.56
C THR A 127 1.26 12.30 10.15
N GLY A 128 1.23 11.93 11.44
CA GLY A 128 0.02 11.55 12.14
C GLY A 128 0.13 11.73 13.65
N GLN A 129 -1.00 11.64 14.32
CA GLN A 129 -1.09 11.66 15.77
C GLN A 129 -2.05 10.58 16.24
N LYS A 130 -1.65 9.86 17.28
CA LYS A 130 -2.53 8.95 18.01
C LYS A 130 -2.93 9.59 19.32
N ILE A 131 -4.21 9.88 19.45
CA ILE A 131 -4.80 10.54 20.60
C ILE A 131 -5.45 9.49 21.49
N ARG A 132 -5.14 9.57 22.78
CA ARG A 132 -5.68 8.71 23.82
C ARG A 132 -6.42 9.55 24.85
N PHE A 133 -7.68 9.24 25.04
CA PHE A 133 -8.54 9.87 26.05
C PHE A 133 -8.44 9.13 27.40
N PRO A 134 -8.89 9.74 28.51
CA PRO A 134 -8.86 9.13 29.85
C PRO A 134 -9.70 7.86 29.98
N ASP A 135 -10.79 7.77 29.20
CA ASP A 135 -11.63 6.57 29.03
C ASP A 135 -10.94 5.46 28.21
N LYS A 136 -9.69 5.66 27.81
CA LYS A 136 -8.89 4.77 26.96
C LYS A 136 -9.49 4.60 25.56
N GLN A 137 -10.36 5.51 25.13
CA GLN A 137 -10.73 5.62 23.72
C GLN A 137 -9.52 6.14 22.94
N PHE A 138 -9.37 5.66 21.71
CA PHE A 138 -8.28 6.06 20.82
C PHE A 138 -8.85 6.73 19.58
N MET A 139 -8.15 7.74 19.11
CA MET A 139 -8.47 8.43 17.86
C MET A 139 -7.18 8.70 17.10
N THR A 140 -7.25 8.61 15.78
CA THR A 140 -6.13 8.89 14.89
C THR A 140 -6.42 10.16 14.09
N VAL A 141 -5.42 11.03 13.99
CA VAL A 141 -5.46 12.28 13.24
C VAL A 141 -4.30 12.23 12.22
N GLY A 142 -4.57 12.52 10.95
CA GLY A 142 -3.57 12.39 9.88
C GLY A 142 -3.29 10.94 9.48
N VAL A 143 -2.13 10.70 8.88
CA VAL A 143 -1.72 9.39 8.37
C VAL A 143 -0.60 8.85 9.25
N LEU A 144 -0.82 7.69 9.87
CA LEU A 144 0.21 7.03 10.68
C LEU A 144 1.18 6.32 9.74
N GLN A 145 2.32 6.97 9.46
CA GLN A 145 3.43 6.36 8.73
C GLN A 145 4.49 5.87 9.72
N GLY A 146 4.90 4.60 9.57
CA GLY A 146 5.93 3.97 10.41
C GLY A 146 5.51 3.67 11.84
N LEU A 147 6.50 3.46 12.70
CA LEU A 147 6.36 3.15 14.11
C LEU A 147 6.58 4.37 15.00
N PHE A 148 5.96 4.36 16.17
CA PHE A 148 6.16 5.42 17.14
C PHE A 148 7.60 5.41 17.67
N GLY A 149 8.30 6.54 17.54
CA GLY A 149 9.69 6.68 17.96
C GLY A 149 10.72 6.12 16.98
N GLU A 150 10.31 5.59 15.82
CA GLU A 150 11.22 5.06 14.80
C GLU A 150 12.25 6.10 14.36
N HIS A 151 11.79 7.32 14.07
CA HIS A 151 12.62 8.46 13.68
C HIS A 151 13.77 8.83 14.66
N LEU A 152 13.78 8.29 15.89
CA LEU A 152 14.84 8.52 16.87
C LEU A 152 16.02 7.55 16.72
N PHE A 153 15.80 6.42 16.06
CA PHE A 153 16.76 5.34 15.93
C PHE A 153 17.09 5.16 14.46
N ARG A 154 18.38 5.21 14.11
CA ARG A 154 18.82 5.07 12.72
C ARG A 154 18.59 3.64 12.24
N ASP A 155 18.31 3.50 10.95
CA ASP A 155 18.29 2.21 10.27
C ASP A 155 19.69 1.57 10.33
N GLY A 156 19.87 0.58 11.20
CA GLY A 156 21.05 -0.27 11.25
C GLY A 156 21.88 -0.19 12.54
N GLY A 157 22.04 -1.34 13.17
CA GLY A 157 23.06 -1.68 14.17
C GLY A 157 23.70 -3.01 13.77
N LYS A 158 24.94 -3.27 14.22
CA LYS A 158 25.62 -4.56 13.95
C LYS A 158 24.72 -5.72 14.44
N MET A 159 24.39 -6.63 13.53
CA MET A 159 23.82 -7.95 13.85
C MET A 159 24.80 -8.77 14.69
#